data_AF-A0A656K058-F1
#
_entry.id   AF-A0A656K058-F1
#
_cell.length_a   1.000
_cell.length_b   1.000
_cell.length_c   1.000
_cell.angle_alpha   90.00
_cell.angle_beta   90.00
_cell.angle_gamma   90.00
#
_symmetry.space_group_name_H-M   'P 1'
#
loop_
_entity.id
_entity.type
_entity.pdbx_description
1 polymer ?
#
loop_
_entity_poly.entity_id
_entity_poly.type
_entity_poly.pdbx_seq_one_letter_code
_entity_poly.pdbx_strand_id
1 'polypeptide(L)'
;LLTAVFFVDEQHGWAVGHDAQILASSDGGKSWDKQFEDLKREAPLLDVWFKDLNNGFAIGAYGALLNTSDGGQHWQDVSDRLDNEDQYHLNGIAQIKDAGLFIVGEAGSMFRSSDEGQTWEKLEGPYQGSLFGVVGTAQPATLLAYGLRGNLFRSSDFGDTWQPIELNGARGPVEFGLASATLLSDGTLVLVGNGGSVMRSTDDGQTFEVFNRPDRISLA
;
A
#
# COMPACT_ATOMS: atom_id res chain seq x y z
N LEU A 1 -12.67 7.34 -11.52
CA LEU A 1 -12.86 6.30 -10.46
C LEU A 1 -11.77 6.52 -9.41
N LEU A 2 -12.11 6.55 -8.13
CA LEU A 2 -11.13 6.68 -7.04
C LEU A 2 -10.60 5.30 -6.62
N THR A 3 -9.33 5.25 -6.24
CA THR A 3 -8.57 4.02 -5.95
C THR A 3 -8.15 3.95 -4.49
N ALA A 4 -7.75 5.07 -3.89
CA ALA A 4 -7.32 5.16 -2.50
C ALA A 4 -7.74 6.46 -1.83
N VAL A 5 -7.80 6.43 -0.49
CA VAL A 5 -8.06 7.58 0.36
C VAL A 5 -7.21 7.48 1.63
N PHE A 6 -6.65 8.59 2.05
CA PHE A 6 -5.84 8.70 3.27
C PHE A 6 -6.29 9.91 4.08
N PHE A 7 -6.43 9.74 5.39
CA PHE A 7 -6.73 10.81 6.34
C PHE A 7 -5.59 10.93 7.34
N VAL A 8 -5.06 12.13 7.49
CA VAL A 8 -4.00 12.42 8.47
C VAL A 8 -4.59 12.77 9.85
N ASP A 9 -5.84 13.24 9.86
CA ASP A 9 -6.68 13.43 11.04
C ASP A 9 -8.16 13.25 10.67
N GLU A 10 -9.08 13.50 11.59
CA GLU A 10 -10.52 13.30 11.38
C GLU A 10 -11.14 14.23 10.31
N GLN A 11 -10.46 15.31 9.94
CA GLN A 11 -10.97 16.38 9.09
C GLN A 11 -10.27 16.42 7.71
N HIS A 12 -8.96 16.19 7.69
CA HIS A 12 -8.11 16.37 6.53
C HIS A 12 -7.75 15.05 5.87
N GLY A 13 -8.13 14.91 4.60
CA GLY A 13 -7.86 13.71 3.84
C GLY A 13 -7.68 13.97 2.35
N TRP A 14 -7.01 13.04 1.68
CA TRP A 14 -6.72 13.07 0.26
C TRP A 14 -7.22 11.79 -0.39
N ALA A 15 -7.79 11.91 -1.58
CA ALA A 15 -8.24 10.77 -2.38
C ALA A 15 -7.63 10.84 -3.77
N VAL A 16 -7.25 9.68 -4.32
CA VAL A 16 -6.60 9.58 -5.63
C VAL A 16 -7.33 8.61 -6.54
N GLY A 17 -7.05 8.65 -7.85
CA GLY A 17 -7.66 7.73 -8.79
C GLY A 17 -7.24 7.86 -10.24
N HIS A 18 -8.15 7.42 -11.12
CA HIS A 18 -8.03 7.54 -12.57
C HIS A 18 -7.81 8.99 -13.02
N ASP A 19 -7.21 9.15 -14.21
CA ASP A 19 -6.85 10.44 -14.80
C ASP A 19 -5.85 11.24 -13.94
N ALA A 20 -5.02 10.52 -13.18
CA ALA A 20 -4.10 11.04 -12.18
C ALA A 20 -4.76 12.06 -11.22
N GLN A 21 -6.05 11.89 -10.90
CA GLN A 21 -6.75 12.86 -10.05
C GLN A 21 -6.29 12.77 -8.60
N ILE A 22 -6.14 13.93 -7.97
CA ILE A 22 -5.96 14.09 -6.53
C ILE A 22 -7.00 15.08 -6.01
N LEU A 23 -7.77 14.65 -5.03
CA LEU A 23 -8.79 15.43 -4.34
C LEU A 23 -8.37 15.61 -2.88
N ALA A 24 -8.73 16.74 -2.27
CA ALA A 24 -8.54 16.98 -0.85
C ALA A 24 -9.86 17.36 -0.17
N SER A 25 -9.98 16.95 1.09
CA SER A 25 -11.06 17.29 2.00
C SER A 25 -10.48 17.97 3.23
N SER A 26 -11.22 18.95 3.78
CA SER A 26 -10.94 19.59 5.07
C SER A 26 -12.09 19.48 6.07
N ASP A 27 -13.16 18.73 5.74
CA ASP A 27 -14.39 18.64 6.51
C ASP A 27 -14.81 17.21 6.87
N GLY A 28 -13.84 16.28 6.88
CA GLY A 28 -14.06 14.86 7.19
C GLY A 28 -14.67 14.08 6.02
N GLY A 29 -14.39 14.50 4.79
CA GLY A 29 -14.82 13.84 3.56
C GLY A 29 -16.24 14.19 3.12
N LYS A 30 -16.85 15.25 3.67
CA LYS A 30 -18.19 15.71 3.26
C LYS A 30 -18.14 16.47 1.94
N SER A 31 -17.05 17.20 1.69
CA SER A 31 -16.76 17.85 0.41
C SER A 31 -15.31 17.62 -0.02
N TRP A 32 -15.08 17.67 -1.34
CA TRP A 32 -13.80 17.35 -1.94
C TRP A 32 -13.46 18.36 -3.03
N ASP A 33 -12.30 18.99 -2.91
CA ASP A 33 -11.76 19.91 -3.89
C ASP A 33 -10.67 19.23 -4.73
N LYS A 34 -10.71 19.41 -6.05
CA LYS A 34 -9.69 18.87 -6.95
C LYS A 34 -8.42 19.70 -6.85
N GLN A 35 -7.32 19.05 -6.45
CA GLN A 35 -6.00 19.68 -6.31
C GLN A 35 -5.10 19.43 -7.52
N PHE A 36 -5.22 18.27 -8.16
CA PHE A 36 -4.37 17.88 -9.28
C PHE A 36 -5.12 17.01 -10.28
N GLU A 37 -4.74 17.13 -11.55
CA GLU A 37 -5.10 16.22 -12.62
C GLU A 37 -4.02 16.26 -13.71
N ASP A 38 -3.78 15.11 -14.36
CA ASP A 38 -2.97 15.05 -15.57
C ASP A 38 -3.67 14.19 -16.62
N LEU A 39 -4.54 14.85 -17.38
CA LEU A 39 -5.31 14.22 -18.44
C LEU A 39 -4.45 13.76 -19.62
N LYS A 40 -3.19 14.21 -19.73
CA LYS A 40 -2.28 13.75 -20.79
C LYS A 40 -1.60 12.45 -20.42
N ARG A 41 -1.35 12.23 -19.13
CA ARG A 41 -0.76 10.99 -18.62
C ARG A 41 -1.72 9.81 -18.76
N GLU A 42 -3.02 10.04 -18.58
CA GLU A 42 -4.09 9.01 -18.57
C GLU A 42 -3.79 7.81 -17.63
N ALA A 43 -2.86 7.97 -16.68
CA ALA A 43 -2.41 6.93 -15.79
C ALA A 43 -3.08 7.07 -14.42
N PRO A 44 -3.70 6.00 -13.87
CA PRO A 44 -4.30 6.06 -12.55
C PRO A 44 -3.23 6.18 -11.47
N LEU A 45 -3.51 7.02 -10.47
CA LEU A 45 -2.88 6.92 -9.16
C LEU A 45 -3.57 5.76 -8.41
N LEU A 46 -2.78 4.95 -7.72
CA LEU A 46 -3.20 3.70 -7.09
C LEU A 46 -3.20 3.79 -5.56
N ASP A 47 -2.33 4.62 -4.99
CA ASP A 47 -2.27 4.82 -3.54
C ASP A 47 -1.79 6.23 -3.17
N VAL A 48 -2.07 6.66 -1.95
CA VAL A 48 -1.72 7.98 -1.42
C VAL A 48 -1.39 7.89 0.07
N TRP A 49 -0.36 8.61 0.48
CA TRP A 49 0.09 8.66 1.88
C TRP A 49 0.51 10.08 2.25
N PHE A 50 0.16 10.51 3.46
CA PHE A 50 0.58 11.78 4.03
C PHE A 50 1.22 11.60 5.39
N LYS A 51 2.34 12.30 5.60
CA LYS A 51 3.01 12.40 6.91
C LYS A 51 2.26 13.34 7.84
N ASP A 52 1.90 14.49 7.29
CA ASP A 52 1.28 15.62 7.97
C ASP A 52 0.41 16.39 6.97
N LEU A 53 -0.09 17.57 7.35
CA LEU A 53 -0.96 18.39 6.50
C LEU A 53 -0.26 18.94 5.24
N ASN A 54 1.07 18.92 5.18
CA ASN A 54 1.86 19.54 4.13
C ASN A 54 2.57 18.50 3.24
N ASN A 55 3.06 17.42 3.84
CA ASN A 55 3.99 16.50 3.20
C ASN A 55 3.31 15.17 2.85
N GLY A 56 3.31 14.81 1.57
CA GLY A 56 2.68 13.57 1.10
C GLY A 56 3.19 13.08 -0.24
N PHE A 57 2.81 11.84 -0.55
CA PHE A 57 3.13 11.14 -1.78
C PHE A 57 1.87 10.53 -2.39
N ALA A 58 1.79 10.54 -3.72
CA ALA A 58 0.82 9.74 -4.47
C ALA A 58 1.58 8.88 -5.48
N ILE A 59 1.23 7.59 -5.55
CA ILE A 59 1.91 6.62 -6.41
C ILE A 59 0.92 5.97 -7.37
N GLY A 60 1.39 5.40 -8.48
CA GLY A 60 0.50 4.68 -9.38
C GLY A 60 1.11 4.03 -10.60
N ALA A 61 0.30 3.96 -11.66
CA ALA A 61 0.64 3.29 -12.90
C ALA A 61 1.83 3.96 -13.62
N TYR A 62 2.52 3.16 -14.43
CA TYR A 62 3.73 3.53 -15.16
C TYR A 62 4.78 4.23 -14.28
N GLY A 63 5.04 3.67 -13.09
CA GLY A 63 6.03 4.19 -12.14
C GLY A 63 5.73 5.59 -11.57
N ALA A 64 4.48 6.07 -11.61
CA ALA A 64 4.14 7.39 -11.12
C ALA A 64 4.50 7.55 -9.63
N LEU A 65 5.29 8.58 -9.31
CA LEU A 65 5.61 9.00 -7.94
C LEU A 65 5.52 10.52 -7.89
N LEU A 66 4.44 11.02 -7.29
CA LEU A 66 4.21 12.44 -7.08
C LEU A 66 4.46 12.80 -5.62
N ASN A 67 5.05 13.96 -5.37
CA ASN A 67 5.30 14.48 -4.03
C ASN A 67 4.73 15.90 -3.88
N THR A 68 4.24 16.20 -2.68
CA THR A 68 3.89 17.55 -2.25
C THR A 68 4.55 17.88 -0.91
N SER A 69 4.81 19.17 -0.70
CA SER A 69 5.33 19.74 0.56
C SER A 69 4.50 20.95 1.04
N ASP A 70 3.33 21.18 0.42
CA ASP A 70 2.42 22.29 0.71
C ASP A 70 0.93 21.86 0.77
N GLY A 71 0.69 20.59 1.11
CA GLY A 71 -0.65 20.05 1.34
C GLY A 71 -1.41 19.77 0.05
N GLY A 72 -0.67 19.57 -1.05
CA GLY A 72 -1.20 19.27 -2.37
C GLY A 72 -1.59 20.50 -3.17
N GLN A 73 -1.17 21.71 -2.78
CA GLN A 73 -1.31 22.89 -3.64
C GLN A 73 -0.44 22.75 -4.90
N HIS A 74 0.74 22.16 -4.74
CA HIS A 74 1.61 21.76 -5.84
C HIS A 74 2.05 20.31 -5.68
N TRP A 75 1.99 19.58 -6.79
CA TRP A 75 2.47 18.20 -6.90
C TRP A 75 3.60 18.15 -7.92
N GLN A 76 4.73 17.56 -7.52
CA GLN A 76 5.91 17.39 -8.37
C GLN A 76 6.07 15.91 -8.72
N ASP A 77 6.29 15.60 -9.99
CA ASP A 77 6.76 14.27 -10.40
C ASP A 77 8.22 14.09 -9.99
N VAL A 78 8.46 13.07 -9.18
CA VAL A 78 9.77 12.71 -8.63
C VAL A 78 10.10 11.23 -8.89
N SER A 79 9.51 10.65 -9.94
CA SER A 79 9.72 9.25 -10.32
C SER A 79 11.17 8.92 -10.67
N ASP A 80 11.96 9.94 -11.05
CA ASP A 80 13.41 9.82 -11.30
C ASP A 80 14.22 9.49 -10.04
N ARG A 81 13.63 9.59 -8.85
CA ARG A 81 14.23 9.15 -7.58
C ARG A 81 14.18 7.63 -7.39
N LEU A 82 13.42 6.90 -8.20
CA LEU A 82 13.32 5.44 -8.14
C LEU A 82 14.11 4.79 -9.28
N ASP A 83 14.85 3.72 -8.97
CA ASP A 83 15.43 2.82 -9.97
C ASP A 83 14.33 1.88 -10.54
N ASN A 84 13.43 2.46 -11.34
CA ASN A 84 12.30 1.79 -11.99
C ASN A 84 12.30 2.03 -13.51
N GLU A 85 13.40 1.66 -14.18
CA GLU A 85 13.59 1.87 -15.62
C GLU A 85 12.47 1.29 -16.49
N ASP A 86 11.91 0.15 -16.08
CA ASP A 86 10.81 -0.54 -16.75
C ASP A 86 9.42 0.10 -16.48
N GLN A 87 9.36 1.10 -15.61
CA GLN A 87 8.14 1.81 -15.23
C GLN A 87 7.03 0.89 -14.70
N TYR A 88 7.40 -0.13 -13.93
CA TYR A 88 6.41 -1.00 -13.29
C TYR A 88 5.46 -0.20 -12.40
N HIS A 89 4.20 -0.64 -12.33
CA HIS A 89 3.19 0.02 -11.50
C HIS A 89 3.59 -0.02 -10.02
N LEU A 90 3.42 1.10 -9.33
CA LEU A 90 3.55 1.20 -7.88
C LEU A 90 2.15 1.05 -7.27
N ASN A 91 1.93 -0.02 -6.51
CA ASN A 91 0.58 -0.42 -6.09
C ASN A 91 0.25 -0.03 -4.65
N GLY A 92 1.24 0.08 -3.76
CA GLY A 92 1.00 0.46 -2.37
C GLY A 92 2.20 1.13 -1.71
N ILE A 93 1.93 2.09 -0.84
CA ILE A 93 2.93 2.83 -0.05
C ILE A 93 2.51 2.82 1.42
N ALA A 94 3.47 2.61 2.33
CA ALA A 94 3.22 2.71 3.76
C ALA A 94 4.41 3.27 4.53
N GLN A 95 4.11 3.94 5.64
CA GLN A 95 5.09 4.22 6.69
C GLN A 95 5.30 2.96 7.54
N ILE A 96 6.57 2.59 7.72
CA ILE A 96 7.01 1.53 8.61
C ILE A 96 7.54 2.19 9.89
N LYS A 97 7.02 1.73 11.02
CA LYS A 97 7.31 2.29 12.34
C LYS A 97 8.81 2.28 12.62
N ASP A 98 9.33 3.42 13.07
CA ASP A 98 10.74 3.63 13.44
C ASP A 98 11.75 3.24 12.35
N ALA A 99 11.35 3.23 11.07
CA ALA A 99 12.22 2.86 9.95
C ALA A 99 12.12 3.83 8.76
N GLY A 100 10.95 3.99 8.14
CA GLY A 100 10.82 4.81 6.95
C GLY A 100 9.65 4.43 6.04
N LEU A 101 9.66 4.90 4.80
CA LEU A 101 8.64 4.58 3.80
C LEU A 101 8.99 3.32 3.03
N PHE A 102 7.96 2.57 2.62
CA PHE A 102 8.09 1.39 1.81
C PHE A 102 7.05 1.40 0.68
N ILE A 103 7.49 1.09 -0.53
CA ILE A 103 6.65 0.97 -1.73
C ILE A 103 6.77 -0.45 -2.27
N VAL A 104 5.63 -1.02 -2.69
CA VAL A 104 5.58 -2.27 -3.44
C VAL A 104 4.80 -2.11 -4.74
N GLY A 105 5.08 -2.95 -5.73
CA GLY A 105 4.48 -2.83 -7.04
C GLY A 105 4.39 -4.10 -7.87
N GLU A 106 4.21 -3.90 -9.18
CA GLU A 106 4.22 -4.96 -10.18
C GLU A 106 5.61 -5.63 -10.29
N ALA A 107 5.62 -6.88 -10.77
CA ALA A 107 6.84 -7.66 -11.01
C ALA A 107 7.75 -7.79 -9.77
N GLY A 108 7.16 -7.78 -8.57
CA GLY A 108 7.92 -7.88 -7.32
C GLY A 108 8.70 -6.63 -6.94
N SER A 109 8.45 -5.49 -7.60
CA SER A 109 9.17 -4.24 -7.31
C SER A 109 8.96 -3.81 -5.85
N MET A 110 10.07 -3.46 -5.21
CA MET A 110 10.14 -3.01 -3.83
C MET A 110 11.11 -1.85 -3.72
N PHE A 111 10.70 -0.78 -3.04
CA PHE A 111 11.55 0.37 -2.75
C PHE A 111 11.37 0.79 -1.30
N ARG A 112 12.45 1.20 -0.64
CA ARG A 112 12.40 1.76 0.71
C ARG A 112 13.11 3.10 0.78
N SER A 113 12.70 3.93 1.73
CA SER A 113 13.35 5.19 2.05
C SER A 113 13.45 5.36 3.56
N SER A 114 14.64 5.64 4.07
CA SER A 114 14.91 5.92 5.49
C SER A 114 14.92 7.41 5.83
N ASP A 115 14.75 8.28 4.83
CA ASP A 115 14.84 9.74 4.95
C ASP A 115 13.55 10.45 4.48
N GLU A 116 12.42 9.77 4.68
CA GLU A 116 11.06 10.27 4.39
C GLU A 116 10.80 10.55 2.90
N GLY A 117 11.40 9.74 2.02
CA GLY A 117 11.17 9.78 0.57
C GLY A 117 12.07 10.77 -0.17
N GLN A 118 13.13 11.29 0.47
CA GLN A 118 14.15 12.10 -0.21
C GLN A 118 15.02 11.23 -1.11
N THR A 119 15.45 10.06 -0.61
CA THR A 119 16.18 9.05 -1.37
C THR A 119 15.52 7.68 -1.23
N TRP A 120 15.66 6.85 -2.26
CA TRP A 120 15.05 5.52 -2.31
C TRP A 120 16.08 4.46 -2.70
N GLU A 121 15.98 3.31 -2.05
CA GLU A 121 16.74 2.10 -2.35
C GLU A 121 15.80 1.06 -2.95
N LYS A 122 16.19 0.47 -4.09
CA LYS A 122 15.51 -0.67 -4.68
C LYS A 122 15.94 -1.95 -3.98
N LEU A 123 15.00 -2.83 -3.67
CA LEU A 123 15.26 -4.09 -2.99
C LEU A 123 14.92 -5.29 -3.88
N GLU A 124 15.68 -6.37 -3.70
CA GLU A 124 15.33 -7.67 -4.25
C GLU A 124 14.37 -8.39 -3.29
N GLY A 125 13.12 -8.58 -3.73
CA GLY A 125 12.10 -9.23 -2.93
C GLY A 125 12.03 -10.76 -3.11
N PRO A 126 11.31 -11.47 -2.22
CA PRO A 126 11.13 -12.94 -2.28
C PRO A 126 10.21 -13.40 -3.41
N TYR A 127 9.60 -12.48 -4.16
CA TYR A 127 8.53 -12.76 -5.11
C TYR A 127 8.65 -11.86 -6.34
N GLN A 128 8.40 -12.43 -7.51
CA GLN A 128 8.54 -11.76 -8.82
C GLN A 128 7.19 -11.47 -9.48
N GLY A 129 6.07 -11.70 -8.78
CA GLY A 129 4.74 -11.32 -9.25
C GLY A 129 4.25 -10.03 -8.60
N SER A 130 3.04 -9.59 -8.96
CA SER A 130 2.50 -8.32 -8.45
C SER A 130 2.19 -8.38 -6.96
N LEU A 131 2.76 -7.43 -6.23
CA LEU A 131 2.38 -7.08 -4.87
C LEU A 131 1.35 -5.96 -4.94
N PHE A 132 0.24 -6.12 -4.22
CA PHE A 132 -0.88 -5.18 -4.25
C PHE A 132 -0.88 -4.21 -3.08
N GLY A 133 -0.11 -4.49 -2.03
CA GLY A 133 0.07 -3.53 -0.96
C GLY A 133 1.09 -3.95 0.08
N VAL A 134 1.35 -3.01 0.97
CA VAL A 134 2.29 -3.10 2.08
C VAL A 134 1.65 -2.49 3.33
N VAL A 135 1.94 -3.03 4.51
CA VAL A 135 1.44 -2.50 5.78
C VAL A 135 2.51 -2.67 6.85
N GLY A 136 2.73 -1.64 7.66
CA GLY A 136 3.57 -1.72 8.86
C GLY A 136 2.84 -2.42 10.01
N THR A 137 3.60 -2.97 10.94
CA THR A 137 3.03 -3.57 12.16
C THR A 137 3.23 -2.66 13.37
N ALA A 138 2.82 -3.13 14.56
CA ALA A 138 3.05 -2.40 15.80
C ALA A 138 4.54 -2.39 16.22
N GLN A 139 5.37 -3.25 15.62
CA GLN A 139 6.79 -3.37 15.92
C GLN A 139 7.66 -2.49 15.01
N PRO A 140 8.77 -1.95 15.53
CA PRO A 140 9.77 -1.24 14.74
C PRO A 140 10.24 -2.07 13.54
N ALA A 141 10.48 -1.41 12.40
CA ALA A 141 11.03 -1.99 11.18
C ALA A 141 10.30 -3.24 10.64
N THR A 142 9.08 -3.51 11.12
CA THR A 142 8.34 -4.73 10.78
C THR A 142 7.19 -4.39 9.85
N LEU A 143 7.08 -5.17 8.78
CA LEU A 143 6.12 -4.95 7.71
C LEU A 143 5.66 -6.26 7.07
N LEU A 144 4.48 -6.19 6.45
CA LEU A 144 3.95 -7.22 5.58
C LEU A 144 3.82 -6.69 4.16
N ALA A 145 4.28 -7.47 3.18
CA ALA A 145 4.00 -7.26 1.76
C ALA A 145 3.08 -8.37 1.25
N TYR A 146 2.03 -8.00 0.52
CA TYR A 146 0.98 -8.93 0.11
C TYR A 146 0.54 -8.71 -1.33
N GLY A 147 0.05 -9.76 -1.99
CA GLY A 147 -0.41 -9.60 -3.37
C GLY A 147 -1.02 -10.83 -4.03
N LEU A 148 -0.64 -11.02 -5.30
CA LEU A 148 -1.22 -12.00 -6.21
C LEU A 148 -1.18 -13.42 -5.63
N ARG A 149 -2.28 -14.17 -5.79
CA ARG A 149 -2.41 -15.60 -5.39
C ARG A 149 -2.12 -15.90 -3.92
N GLY A 150 -2.55 -15.03 -3.01
CA GLY A 150 -2.47 -15.30 -1.57
C GLY A 150 -1.06 -15.11 -0.98
N ASN A 151 -0.10 -14.61 -1.78
CA ASN A 151 1.26 -14.40 -1.32
C ASN A 151 1.29 -13.31 -0.23
N LEU A 152 1.87 -13.67 0.91
CA LEU A 152 2.08 -12.82 2.07
C LEU A 152 3.50 -13.05 2.58
N PHE A 153 4.26 -11.97 2.74
CA PHE A 153 5.63 -12.00 3.24
C PHE A 153 5.78 -11.04 4.40
N ARG A 154 6.50 -11.45 5.44
CA ARG A 154 6.85 -10.63 6.60
C ARG A 154 8.34 -10.34 6.60
N SER A 155 8.69 -9.09 6.87
CA SER A 155 10.05 -8.69 7.22
C SER A 155 10.01 -8.03 8.60
N SER A 156 11.07 -8.24 9.39
CA SER A 156 11.28 -7.59 10.70
C SER A 156 12.53 -6.71 10.74
N ASP A 157 13.09 -6.42 9.57
CA ASP A 157 14.34 -5.69 9.35
C ASP A 157 14.22 -4.74 8.15
N PHE A 158 13.04 -4.13 8.00
CA PHE A 158 12.75 -3.12 6.99
C PHE A 158 13.06 -3.57 5.54
N GLY A 159 12.80 -4.84 5.25
CA GLY A 159 12.89 -5.43 3.91
C GLY A 159 14.24 -6.07 3.57
N ASP A 160 15.19 -6.15 4.52
CA ASP A 160 16.47 -6.85 4.30
C ASP A 160 16.27 -8.36 4.17
N THR A 161 15.39 -8.96 4.99
CA THR A 161 15.04 -10.37 4.92
C THR A 161 13.53 -10.60 4.97
N TRP A 162 13.09 -11.70 4.36
CA TRP A 162 11.68 -12.01 4.19
C TRP A 162 11.36 -13.44 4.58
N GLN A 163 10.26 -13.60 5.31
CA GLN A 163 9.65 -14.88 5.65
C GLN A 163 8.28 -14.99 4.96
N PRO A 164 8.02 -16.02 4.14
CA PRO A 164 6.68 -16.29 3.64
C PRO A 164 5.76 -16.72 4.78
N ILE A 165 4.55 -16.20 4.79
CA ILE A 165 3.50 -16.54 5.77
C ILE A 165 2.42 -17.34 5.04
N GLU A 166 2.28 -18.61 5.41
CA GLU A 166 1.25 -19.47 4.84
C GLU A 166 -0.14 -19.11 5.38
N LEU A 167 -1.07 -18.83 4.46
CA LEU A 167 -2.47 -18.56 4.78
C LEU A 167 -3.29 -19.82 4.52
N ASN A 168 -3.58 -20.57 5.59
CA ASN A 168 -4.34 -21.82 5.51
C ASN A 168 -5.77 -21.61 5.98
N GLY A 169 -6.72 -21.75 5.05
CA GLY A 169 -8.15 -21.78 5.34
C GLY A 169 -8.67 -23.20 5.60
N ALA A 170 -9.97 -23.31 5.88
CA ALA A 170 -10.62 -24.60 6.18
C ALA A 170 -10.55 -25.63 5.02
N ARG A 171 -10.26 -25.17 3.79
CA ARG A 171 -10.17 -26.02 2.58
C ARG A 171 -8.75 -26.09 2.00
N GLY A 172 -7.74 -25.68 2.77
CA GLY A 172 -6.35 -25.63 2.34
C GLY A 172 -5.84 -24.19 2.13
N PRO A 173 -4.71 -24.04 1.43
CA PRO A 173 -4.06 -22.75 1.22
C PRO A 173 -4.97 -21.74 0.51
N VAL A 174 -4.83 -20.46 0.86
CA VAL A 174 -5.48 -19.37 0.14
C VAL A 174 -4.72 -19.11 -1.16
N GLU A 175 -5.40 -19.32 -2.30
CA GLU A 175 -4.83 -19.11 -3.64
C GLU A 175 -5.38 -17.85 -4.34
N PHE A 176 -6.25 -17.09 -3.66
CA PHE A 176 -6.82 -15.85 -4.20
C PHE A 176 -5.96 -14.64 -3.82
N GLY A 177 -5.93 -13.62 -4.68
CA GLY A 177 -5.17 -12.39 -4.43
C GLY A 177 -5.63 -11.68 -3.14
N LEU A 178 -4.65 -11.16 -2.39
CA LEU A 178 -4.87 -10.28 -1.24
C LEU A 178 -5.03 -8.85 -1.74
N ALA A 179 -6.06 -8.16 -1.24
CA ALA A 179 -6.49 -6.87 -1.79
C ALA A 179 -6.11 -5.68 -0.90
N SER A 180 -6.18 -5.83 0.42
CA SER A 180 -5.88 -4.73 1.36
C SER A 180 -5.54 -5.28 2.74
N ALA A 181 -4.83 -4.47 3.52
CA ALA A 181 -4.44 -4.75 4.89
C ALA A 181 -4.55 -3.48 5.75
N THR A 182 -4.83 -3.66 7.04
CA THR A 182 -4.82 -2.57 8.01
C THR A 182 -4.33 -3.05 9.38
N LEU A 183 -3.67 -2.15 10.10
CA LEU A 183 -3.28 -2.32 11.50
C LEU A 183 -4.30 -1.59 12.38
N LEU A 184 -4.94 -2.31 13.29
CA LEU A 184 -5.87 -1.74 14.27
C LEU A 184 -5.09 -1.16 15.46
N SER A 185 -5.76 -0.28 16.22
CA SER A 185 -5.17 0.38 17.39
C SER A 185 -4.79 -0.56 18.53
N ASP A 186 -5.36 -1.76 18.57
CA ASP A 186 -4.99 -2.82 19.52
C ASP A 186 -3.81 -3.70 19.06
N GLY A 187 -3.22 -3.40 17.90
CA GLY A 187 -2.12 -4.15 17.30
C GLY A 187 -2.57 -5.32 16.42
N THR A 188 -3.88 -5.56 16.27
CA THR A 188 -4.40 -6.58 15.36
C THR A 188 -4.15 -6.18 13.91
N LEU A 189 -3.60 -7.09 13.11
CA LEU A 189 -3.54 -6.96 11.66
C LEU A 189 -4.74 -7.65 11.02
N VAL A 190 -5.42 -6.96 10.11
CA VAL A 190 -6.53 -7.50 9.32
C VAL A 190 -6.18 -7.38 7.84
N LEU A 191 -6.21 -8.51 7.14
CA LEU A 191 -6.06 -8.58 5.70
C LEU A 191 -7.36 -9.07 5.07
N VAL A 192 -7.66 -8.59 3.88
CA VAL A 192 -8.79 -9.05 3.08
C VAL A 192 -8.30 -9.50 1.71
N GLY A 193 -8.93 -10.53 1.18
CA GLY A 193 -8.63 -11.06 -0.14
C GLY A 193 -9.88 -11.32 -0.96
N ASN A 194 -9.66 -11.63 -2.23
CA ASN A 194 -10.71 -12.04 -3.14
C ASN A 194 -11.39 -13.33 -2.63
N GLY A 195 -12.63 -13.58 -3.08
CA GLY A 195 -13.42 -14.74 -2.62
C GLY A 195 -13.95 -14.62 -1.19
N GLY A 196 -13.99 -13.40 -0.63
CA GLY A 196 -14.54 -13.15 0.71
C GLY A 196 -13.66 -13.67 1.85
N SER A 197 -12.35 -13.74 1.62
CA SER A 197 -11.38 -14.15 2.63
C SER A 197 -11.01 -12.97 3.52
N VAL A 198 -10.98 -13.20 4.83
CA VAL A 198 -10.53 -12.26 5.86
C VAL A 198 -9.50 -12.99 6.71
N MET A 199 -8.34 -12.39 6.91
CA MET A 199 -7.27 -12.95 7.72
C MET A 199 -7.00 -12.01 8.89
N ARG A 200 -6.85 -12.58 10.08
CA ARG A 200 -6.57 -11.81 11.30
C ARG A 200 -5.33 -12.35 12.00
N SER A 201 -4.43 -11.45 12.38
CA SER A 201 -3.26 -11.76 13.22
C SER A 201 -3.29 -10.88 14.46
N THR A 202 -2.96 -11.47 15.60
CA THR A 202 -2.76 -10.78 16.89
C THR A 202 -1.35 -10.98 17.42
N ASP A 203 -0.46 -11.51 16.59
CA ASP A 203 0.92 -11.90 16.94
C ASP A 203 1.94 -11.23 16.02
N ASP A 204 1.64 -9.99 15.61
CA ASP A 204 2.53 -9.16 14.79
C ASP A 204 2.78 -9.73 13.38
N GLY A 205 1.77 -10.40 12.82
CA GLY A 205 1.81 -10.94 11.46
C GLY A 205 2.62 -12.24 11.32
N GLN A 206 2.96 -12.89 12.43
CA GLN A 206 3.66 -14.17 12.41
C GLN A 206 2.74 -15.32 12.00
N THR A 207 1.48 -15.29 12.46
CA THR A 207 0.45 -16.26 12.07
C THR A 207 -0.89 -15.58 11.84
N PHE A 208 -1.74 -16.21 11.03
CA PHE A 208 -3.06 -15.68 10.68
C PHE A 208 -4.16 -16.73 10.84
N GLU A 209 -5.25 -16.33 11.51
CA GLU A 209 -6.52 -17.02 11.41
C GLU A 209 -7.21 -16.61 10.11
N VAL A 210 -7.60 -17.58 9.29
CA VAL A 210 -8.28 -17.35 8.01
C VAL A 210 -9.77 -17.67 8.13
N PHE A 211 -10.59 -16.66 7.83
CA PHE A 211 -12.04 -16.77 7.76
C PHE A 211 -12.53 -16.53 6.33
N ASN A 212 -13.33 -17.45 5.79
CA ASN A 212 -14.03 -17.25 4.53
C ASN A 212 -15.51 -17.00 4.78
N ARG A 213 -16.04 -15.95 4.16
CA ARG A 213 -17.47 -15.67 4.18
C ARG A 213 -18.28 -16.85 3.61
N PRO A 214 -19.29 -17.37 4.33
CA PRO A 214 -20.08 -18.51 3.87
C PRO A 214 -20.81 -18.28 2.53
N ASP A 215 -21.16 -17.02 2.24
CA ASP A 215 -21.88 -16.61 1.02
C ASP A 215 -20.96 -16.30 -0.18
N ARG A 216 -19.64 -16.47 -0.02
CA ARG A 216 -18.63 -16.23 -1.06
C ARG A 216 -17.74 -17.44 -1.33
N ILE A 217 -18.17 -18.61 -0.88
CA ILE A 217 -17.50 -19.88 -1.14
C ILE A 217 -17.56 -20.20 -2.64
N SER A 218 -16.41 -20.41 -3.27
CA SER A 218 -16.33 -20.91 -4.66
C SER A 218 -17.04 -22.25 -4.79
N LEU A 219 -17.76 -22.45 -5.89
CA LEU A 219 -18.34 -23.76 -6.22
C LEU A 219 -17.21 -24.79 -6.37
N ALA A 220 -17.44 -25.98 -5.81
CA ALA A 220 -16.51 -27.10 -5.87
C ALA A 220 -16.44 -27.71 -7.28
#